data_AF-A0AAT9WA48-F1
#
_entry.id   AF-A0AAT9WA48-F1
#
_cell.length_a   1.000
_cell.length_b   1.000
_cell.length_c   1.000
_cell.angle_alpha   90.00
_cell.angle_beta   90.00
_cell.angle_gamma   90.00
#
_symmetry.space_group_name_H-M   'P 1'
#
loop_
_entity.id
_entity.type
_entity.pdbx_description
1 polymer ?
#
loop_
_entity_poly.entity_id
_entity_poly.type
_entity_poly.pdbx_seq_one_letter_code
_entity_poly.pdbx_strand_id
1 'polypeptide(L)'
;MFGSGVLDTVIGVIFVFLLVSLLVTTGNELLAAVIRSRAKWLEYGIHRLIGSDWAKQLYEHPLIEGSTQDYKASAAGVRPLFGTGPSYIPSRVFANILMELVHGADNALRRTEAALQQSLDMATTGAAAVADIKLAVDQMATSLPTFLPPKAAAAIKKDLEQLSAILGRNDAGRLAGWLGELEGRTRAVTDPTLAATKAALSDLVVGAKNGNLGMAKIRQATVDAIAAVPPGAVGEMLKADLNMVLTRLDAGYTVADAAADVQRFIRSIPAGYVRHLIEELKNDKMRQTLLLLFDDAANDVEKFKQNIEVWFNNAMDRVGGWYKRRAQGVTFGISLLVVVLMNVDALLIVRYLDANSGVRNGLVAQAQAFVDAKAKEPAAQKEVTAGGEPVKGTLTFASPAEKEVDVVFSTTAPGGVFTPKSVTVKPGATSVDYTLATDILDRPVKAVIEGKADGLAIAPVTVDLRESYPAQLKRVQQQLMALKLPIGWVREPAAQADQEMRLGIPDWDKNFFDTVWYHLLGWLITAIAATLGAPFWFDMLNKVMSIRSAGKAPEEMPKSPEVVQAPMAPGQSAAEASRMAALFKK
;
A
#
# COMPACT_ATOMS: atom_id res chain seq x y z
N MET A 1 4.10 1.26 53.28
CA MET A 1 3.09 2.24 53.75
C MET A 1 2.84 3.37 52.75
N PHE A 2 3.63 3.52 51.66
CA PHE A 2 3.14 4.11 50.42
C PHE A 2 2.31 3.07 49.65
N GLY A 3 1.20 3.43 49.01
CA GLY A 3 0.88 2.78 47.73
C GLY A 3 -0.56 2.40 47.35
N SER A 4 -1.61 2.53 48.18
CA SER A 4 -3.00 2.34 47.67
C SER A 4 -3.59 3.66 47.17
N GLY A 5 -3.64 4.70 48.01
CA GLY A 5 -4.23 6.00 47.67
C GLY A 5 -3.53 6.69 46.49
N VAL A 6 -2.20 6.79 46.51
CA VAL A 6 -1.43 7.42 45.41
C VAL A 6 -1.55 6.62 44.12
N LEU A 7 -1.49 5.29 44.19
CA LEU A 7 -1.64 4.41 43.03
C LEU A 7 -3.05 4.52 42.42
N ASP A 8 -4.08 4.54 43.27
CA ASP A 8 -5.46 4.73 42.85
C ASP A 8 -5.68 6.12 42.22
N THR A 9 -5.01 7.17 42.73
CA THR A 9 -5.02 8.52 42.13
C THR A 9 -4.36 8.50 40.76
N VAL A 10 -3.21 7.83 40.62
CA VAL A 10 -2.50 7.67 39.34
C VAL A 10 -3.36 6.92 38.32
N ILE A 11 -4.00 5.82 38.72
CA ILE A 11 -4.94 5.07 37.86
C ILE A 11 -6.09 5.96 37.41
N GLY A 12 -6.66 6.73 38.34
CA GLY A 12 -7.72 7.68 38.04
C GLY A 12 -7.31 8.72 36.98
N VAL A 13 -6.15 9.36 37.18
CA VAL A 13 -5.61 10.35 36.24
C VAL A 13 -5.34 9.73 34.86
N ILE A 14 -4.71 8.56 34.82
CA ILE A 14 -4.47 7.82 33.56
C ILE A 14 -5.79 7.53 32.85
N PHE A 15 -6.81 7.09 33.58
CA PHE A 15 -8.11 6.78 32.99
C PHE A 15 -8.81 8.04 32.45
N VAL A 16 -8.72 9.18 33.13
CA VAL A 16 -9.24 10.45 32.60
C VAL A 16 -8.51 10.86 31.33
N PHE A 17 -7.17 10.77 31.31
CA PHE A 17 -6.40 11.05 30.09
C PHE A 17 -6.73 10.10 28.94
N LEU A 18 -7.00 8.83 29.23
CA LEU A 18 -7.48 7.87 28.24
C LEU A 18 -8.80 8.32 27.62
N LEU A 19 -9.78 8.72 28.42
CA LEU A 19 -11.10 9.15 27.93
C LEU A 19 -11.02 10.46 27.12
N VAL A 20 -10.21 11.42 27.57
CA VAL A 20 -9.96 12.67 26.84
C VAL A 20 -9.24 12.37 25.52
N SER A 21 -8.26 11.47 25.52
CA SER A 21 -7.54 11.06 24.32
C SER A 21 -8.45 10.32 23.33
N LEU A 22 -9.40 9.51 23.81
CA LEU A 22 -10.43 8.90 22.95
C LEU A 22 -11.27 9.98 22.27
N LEU A 23 -11.75 10.97 23.03
CA LEU A 23 -12.56 12.07 22.49
C LEU A 23 -11.79 12.89 21.44
N VAL A 24 -10.52 13.21 21.71
CA VAL A 24 -9.64 13.92 20.77
C VAL A 24 -9.36 13.07 19.53
N THR A 25 -9.14 11.76 19.68
CA THR A 25 -8.89 10.86 18.54
C THR A 25 -10.12 10.80 17.64
N THR A 26 -11.31 10.57 18.20
CA THR A 26 -12.58 10.58 17.46
C THR A 26 -12.84 11.93 16.80
N GLY A 27 -12.55 13.04 17.48
CA GLY A 27 -12.69 14.39 16.92
C GLY A 27 -11.72 14.67 15.77
N ASN A 28 -10.46 14.24 15.91
CA ASN A 28 -9.46 14.34 14.86
C ASN A 28 -9.80 13.48 13.65
N GLU A 29 -10.36 12.28 13.86
CA GLU A 29 -10.86 11.41 12.79
C GLU A 29 -12.09 11.98 12.08
N LEU A 30 -13.04 12.57 12.81
CA LEU A 30 -14.18 13.29 12.23
C LEU A 30 -13.70 14.43 11.33
N LEU A 31 -12.75 15.23 11.81
CA LEU A 31 -12.18 16.32 11.03
C LEU A 31 -11.41 15.78 9.81
N ALA A 32 -10.65 14.69 9.97
CA ALA A 32 -9.92 14.08 8.87
C ALA A 32 -10.85 13.47 7.80
N ALA A 33 -11.95 12.86 8.22
CA ALA A 33 -12.99 12.29 7.37
C ALA A 33 -13.70 13.40 6.56
N VAL A 34 -14.10 14.49 7.21
CA VAL A 34 -14.75 15.63 6.54
C VAL A 34 -13.78 16.36 5.60
N ILE A 35 -12.51 16.53 5.98
CA ILE A 35 -11.55 17.32 5.19
C ILE A 35 -10.94 16.52 4.03
N ARG A 36 -11.10 15.19 3.97
CA ARG A 36 -10.45 14.28 2.98
C ARG A 36 -8.98 14.65 2.72
N SER A 37 -8.29 15.02 3.78
CA SER A 37 -6.98 15.70 3.71
C SER A 37 -5.95 14.89 2.91
N ARG A 38 -5.98 13.57 3.02
CA ARG A 38 -5.07 12.65 2.32
C ARG A 38 -5.18 12.74 0.79
N ALA A 39 -6.39 12.82 0.24
CA ALA A 39 -6.60 12.97 -1.20
C ALA A 39 -6.01 14.29 -1.73
N LYS A 40 -6.24 15.38 -0.99
CA LYS A 40 -5.67 16.70 -1.30
C LYS A 40 -4.14 16.72 -1.25
N TRP A 41 -3.53 16.03 -0.29
CA TRP A 41 -2.07 15.93 -0.21
C TRP A 41 -1.49 15.05 -1.31
N LEU A 42 -2.18 13.98 -1.70
CA LEU A 42 -1.81 13.17 -2.86
C LEU A 42 -1.84 14.01 -4.14
N GLU A 43 -2.92 14.74 -4.37
CA GLU A 43 -3.06 15.68 -5.50
C GLU A 43 -1.93 16.71 -5.53
N TYR A 44 -1.67 17.35 -4.39
CA TYR A 44 -0.56 18.28 -4.25
C TYR A 44 0.80 17.62 -4.56
N GLY A 45 1.00 16.39 -4.09
CA GLY A 45 2.20 15.60 -4.34
C GLY A 45 2.41 15.32 -5.82
N ILE A 46 1.36 14.87 -6.52
CA ILE A 46 1.40 14.57 -7.95
C ILE A 46 1.62 15.86 -8.76
N HIS A 47 0.93 16.95 -8.45
CA HIS A 47 1.14 18.24 -9.11
C HIS A 47 2.59 18.73 -8.98
N ARG A 48 3.20 18.53 -7.81
CA ARG A 48 4.60 18.90 -7.58
C ARG A 48 5.58 17.97 -8.29
N LEU A 49 5.20 16.70 -8.47
CA LEU A 49 6.03 15.66 -9.07
C LEU A 49 6.10 15.79 -10.59
N ILE A 50 4.94 15.79 -11.26
CA ILE A 50 4.83 15.72 -12.73
C ILE A 50 4.30 17.02 -13.38
N GLY A 51 3.86 18.00 -12.59
CA GLY A 51 3.27 19.25 -13.08
C GLY A 51 1.75 19.16 -13.27
N SER A 52 1.09 20.31 -13.40
CA SER A 52 -0.37 20.43 -13.48
C SER A 52 -0.98 19.71 -14.67
N ASP A 53 -0.38 19.86 -15.85
CA ASP A 53 -0.96 19.37 -17.11
C ASP A 53 -0.95 17.84 -17.15
N TRP A 54 0.18 17.25 -16.73
CA TRP A 54 0.34 15.79 -16.65
C TRP A 54 -0.47 15.20 -15.50
N ALA A 55 -0.58 15.90 -14.37
CA ALA A 55 -1.44 15.48 -13.27
C ALA A 55 -2.90 15.39 -13.71
N LYS A 56 -3.38 16.39 -14.46
CA LYS A 56 -4.74 16.37 -15.01
C LYS A 56 -4.97 15.15 -15.91
N GLN A 57 -4.07 14.91 -16.87
CA GLN A 57 -4.16 13.74 -17.76
C GLN A 57 -4.11 12.42 -17.00
N LEU A 58 -3.29 12.34 -15.95
CA LEU A 58 -3.20 11.17 -15.09
C LEU A 58 -4.52 10.91 -14.32
N TYR A 59 -5.15 11.95 -13.78
CA TYR A 59 -6.43 11.83 -13.07
C TYR A 59 -7.61 11.53 -14.00
N GLU A 60 -7.53 11.95 -15.25
CA GLU A 60 -8.54 11.65 -16.29
C GLU A 60 -8.38 10.23 -16.87
N HIS A 61 -7.33 9.50 -16.50
CA HIS A 61 -7.02 8.17 -17.05
C HIS A 61 -8.03 7.08 -16.61
N PRO A 62 -8.49 6.18 -17.50
CA PRO A 62 -9.49 5.14 -17.17
C PRO A 62 -9.13 4.23 -15.98
N LEU A 63 -7.82 3.97 -15.78
CA LEU A 63 -7.31 3.17 -14.65
C LEU A 63 -7.47 3.86 -13.28
N ILE A 64 -7.67 5.18 -13.25
CA ILE A 64 -7.87 5.98 -12.04
C ILE A 64 -9.31 6.53 -11.96
N GLU A 65 -10.01 6.60 -13.09
CA GLU A 65 -11.34 7.20 -13.28
C GLU A 65 -12.43 6.64 -12.34
N GLY A 66 -12.43 5.32 -12.10
CA GLY A 66 -13.34 4.66 -11.17
C GLY A 66 -13.15 5.03 -9.69
N SER A 67 -12.02 5.66 -9.36
CA SER A 67 -11.68 6.14 -8.00
C SER A 67 -11.81 7.67 -7.84
N THR A 68 -12.15 8.39 -8.91
CA THR A 68 -12.18 9.86 -8.99
C THR A 68 -13.59 10.42 -9.24
N GLN A 69 -14.66 9.69 -8.91
CA GLN A 69 -16.04 10.12 -9.23
C GLN A 69 -16.37 11.55 -8.73
N ASP A 70 -15.76 11.98 -7.62
CA ASP A 70 -15.85 13.35 -7.08
C ASP A 70 -14.98 14.40 -7.80
N TYR A 71 -13.91 14.01 -8.50
CA TYR A 71 -13.04 14.91 -9.27
C TYR A 71 -13.78 15.52 -10.47
N LYS A 72 -14.58 14.70 -11.18
CA LYS A 72 -15.38 15.13 -12.34
C LYS A 72 -16.42 16.18 -11.98
N ALA A 73 -17.02 16.11 -10.79
CA ALA A 73 -17.94 17.15 -10.31
C ALA A 73 -17.26 18.52 -10.21
N SER A 74 -15.98 18.57 -9.79
CA SER A 74 -15.21 19.82 -9.73
C SER A 74 -14.78 20.34 -11.11
N ALA A 75 -14.52 19.44 -12.07
CA ALA A 75 -14.22 19.80 -13.45
C ALA A 75 -15.43 20.37 -14.20
N ALA A 76 -16.65 20.02 -13.77
CA ALA A 76 -17.92 20.58 -14.25
C ALA A 76 -18.33 21.90 -13.57
N GLY A 77 -17.44 22.53 -12.80
CA GLY A 77 -17.70 23.81 -12.12
C GLY A 77 -18.39 23.70 -10.76
N VAL A 78 -18.72 22.49 -10.30
CA VAL A 78 -19.26 22.24 -8.95
C VAL A 78 -18.10 21.88 -8.03
N ARG A 79 -17.46 22.88 -7.40
CA ARG A 79 -16.42 22.61 -6.40
C ARG A 79 -17.06 22.06 -5.12
N PRO A 80 -16.87 20.78 -4.75
CA PRO A 80 -17.25 20.34 -3.42
C PRO A 80 -16.46 21.14 -2.37
N LEU A 81 -17.07 21.42 -1.22
CA LEU A 81 -16.45 22.16 -0.12
C LEU A 81 -15.21 21.47 0.46
N PHE A 82 -15.03 20.17 0.20
CA PHE A 82 -13.93 19.34 0.70
C PHE A 82 -13.35 18.43 -0.40
N GLY A 83 -12.08 18.02 -0.26
CA GLY A 83 -11.19 17.57 -1.34
C GLY A 83 -11.68 16.43 -2.24
N THR A 84 -11.21 16.42 -3.49
CA THR A 84 -11.57 15.48 -4.55
C THR A 84 -10.45 14.48 -4.87
N GLY A 85 -10.80 13.32 -5.44
CA GLY A 85 -9.84 12.33 -5.94
C GLY A 85 -9.49 11.19 -4.95
N PRO A 86 -8.69 10.20 -5.40
CA PRO A 86 -8.36 9.02 -4.60
C PRO A 86 -7.46 9.35 -3.41
N SER A 87 -7.59 8.58 -2.33
CA SER A 87 -6.71 8.69 -1.15
C SER A 87 -5.35 8.02 -1.33
N TYR A 88 -5.18 7.23 -2.39
CA TYR A 88 -3.94 6.52 -2.72
C TYR A 88 -3.93 6.08 -4.19
N ILE A 89 -2.77 6.12 -4.84
CA ILE A 89 -2.53 5.58 -6.18
C ILE A 89 -1.36 4.60 -6.07
N PRO A 90 -1.51 3.31 -6.48
CA PRO A 90 -0.40 2.37 -6.49
C PRO A 90 0.73 2.81 -7.43
N SER A 91 2.00 2.60 -7.03
CA SER A 91 3.17 2.98 -7.83
C SER A 91 3.17 2.37 -9.22
N ARG A 92 2.83 1.09 -9.34
CA ARG A 92 2.75 0.37 -10.63
C ARG A 92 1.70 0.98 -11.56
N VAL A 93 0.54 1.35 -11.02
CA VAL A 93 -0.52 2.02 -11.79
C VAL A 93 -0.04 3.39 -12.26
N PHE A 94 0.58 4.17 -11.37
CA PHE A 94 1.19 5.45 -11.73
C PHE A 94 2.25 5.30 -12.83
N ALA A 95 3.17 4.33 -12.69
CA ALA A 95 4.23 4.11 -13.66
C ALA A 95 3.68 3.67 -15.03
N ASN A 96 2.68 2.79 -15.05
CA ASN A 96 2.02 2.39 -16.28
C ASN A 96 1.36 3.59 -16.98
N ILE A 97 0.60 4.40 -16.24
CA ILE A 97 -0.04 5.59 -16.80
C ILE A 97 1.00 6.60 -17.26
N LEU A 98 2.07 6.80 -16.50
CA LEU A 98 3.12 7.74 -16.89
C LEU A 98 3.83 7.28 -18.17
N MET A 99 4.10 5.98 -18.29
CA MET A 99 4.60 5.38 -19.53
C MET A 99 3.60 5.57 -20.67
N GLU A 100 2.31 5.36 -20.41
CA GLU A 100 1.25 5.58 -21.39
C GLU A 100 1.09 7.05 -21.77
N LEU A 101 1.40 8.01 -20.88
CA LEU A 101 1.40 9.46 -21.21
C LEU A 101 2.65 9.86 -21.98
N VAL A 102 3.81 9.27 -21.67
CA VAL A 102 5.04 9.40 -22.48
C VAL A 102 4.84 8.79 -23.86
N HIS A 103 4.17 7.64 -23.92
CA HIS A 103 3.75 6.98 -25.15
C HIS A 103 2.56 7.68 -25.80
N GLY A 104 1.78 8.45 -25.02
CA GLY A 104 0.47 9.11 -25.25
C GLY A 104 0.33 9.94 -26.52
N ALA A 105 1.42 10.08 -27.25
CA ALA A 105 1.40 10.06 -28.71
C ALA A 105 0.94 8.69 -29.32
N ASP A 106 0.11 7.90 -28.60
CA ASP A 106 0.08 6.42 -28.58
C ASP A 106 -0.64 5.76 -29.76
N ASN A 107 -0.64 6.47 -30.87
CA ASN A 107 -0.97 5.92 -32.17
C ASN A 107 0.30 5.66 -32.99
N ALA A 108 1.38 6.41 -32.77
CA ALA A 108 2.51 6.38 -33.69
C ALA A 108 3.28 5.05 -33.66
N LEU A 109 3.75 4.61 -32.48
CA LEU A 109 4.50 3.35 -32.35
C LEU A 109 3.61 2.14 -32.63
N ARG A 110 2.42 2.07 -32.04
CA ARG A 110 1.51 0.94 -32.25
C ARG A 110 1.04 0.84 -33.71
N ARG A 111 0.80 1.97 -34.39
CA ARG A 111 0.51 1.95 -35.84
C ARG A 111 1.76 1.59 -36.64
N THR A 112 2.95 1.97 -36.19
CA THR A 112 4.20 1.57 -36.84
C THR A 112 4.42 0.07 -36.74
N GLU A 113 4.26 -0.52 -35.55
CA GLU A 113 4.32 -1.96 -35.33
C GLU A 113 3.24 -2.68 -36.14
N ALA A 114 1.99 -2.21 -36.10
CA ALA A 114 0.89 -2.81 -36.85
C ALA A 114 1.11 -2.72 -38.38
N ALA A 115 1.62 -1.59 -38.87
CA ALA A 115 1.93 -1.41 -40.28
C ALA A 115 3.11 -2.30 -40.72
N LEU A 116 4.17 -2.37 -39.91
CA LEU A 116 5.31 -3.26 -40.17
C LEU A 116 4.89 -4.74 -40.14
N GLN A 117 4.03 -5.10 -39.20
CA GLN A 117 3.46 -6.44 -39.10
C GLN A 117 2.63 -6.77 -40.34
N GLN A 118 1.72 -5.86 -40.73
CA GLN A 118 0.90 -6.03 -41.92
C GLN A 118 1.76 -6.16 -43.19
N SER A 119 2.78 -5.31 -43.36
CA SER A 119 3.71 -5.39 -44.49
C SER A 119 4.47 -6.71 -44.53
N LEU A 120 4.89 -7.21 -43.36
CA LEU A 120 5.56 -8.49 -43.26
C LEU A 120 4.64 -9.66 -43.61
N ASP A 121 3.40 -9.64 -43.11
CA ASP A 121 2.39 -10.67 -43.39
C ASP A 121 2.10 -10.72 -44.90
N MET A 122 1.95 -9.56 -45.55
CA MET A 122 1.76 -9.48 -47.01
C MET A 122 2.97 -10.06 -47.77
N ALA A 123 4.19 -9.72 -47.36
CA ALA A 123 5.42 -10.15 -48.02
C ALA A 123 5.73 -11.64 -47.84
N THR A 124 5.06 -12.33 -46.91
CA THR A 124 5.26 -13.76 -46.63
C THR A 124 4.17 -14.66 -47.20
N THR A 125 3.19 -14.09 -47.92
CA THR A 125 2.13 -14.88 -48.58
C THR A 125 2.61 -15.57 -49.87
N GLY A 126 2.18 -16.82 -50.10
CA GLY A 126 2.43 -17.54 -51.36
C GLY A 126 3.88 -17.98 -51.55
N ALA A 127 4.38 -17.94 -52.80
CA ALA A 127 5.75 -18.28 -53.15
C ALA A 127 6.72 -17.10 -52.89
N ALA A 128 6.72 -16.60 -51.65
CA ALA A 128 7.52 -15.46 -51.23
C ALA A 128 9.03 -15.70 -51.38
N ALA A 129 9.78 -14.63 -51.69
CA ALA A 129 11.23 -14.59 -51.69
C ALA A 129 11.76 -13.55 -50.69
N VAL A 130 13.02 -13.68 -50.28
CA VAL A 130 13.70 -12.71 -49.39
C VAL A 130 13.69 -11.29 -50.00
N ALA A 131 13.69 -11.19 -51.33
CA ALA A 131 13.57 -9.93 -52.05
C ALA A 131 12.23 -9.20 -51.80
N ASP A 132 11.14 -9.95 -51.61
CA ASP A 132 9.80 -9.37 -51.36
C ASP A 132 9.74 -8.76 -49.95
N ILE A 133 10.32 -9.44 -48.95
CA ILE A 133 10.45 -8.91 -47.58
C ILE A 133 11.33 -7.66 -47.58
N LYS A 134 12.45 -7.67 -48.32
CA LYS A 134 13.32 -6.50 -48.45
C LYS A 134 12.57 -5.32 -49.05
N LEU A 135 11.83 -5.53 -50.14
CA LEU A 135 11.04 -4.49 -50.78
C LEU A 135 10.00 -3.89 -49.83
N ALA A 136 9.34 -4.72 -49.01
CA ALA A 136 8.41 -4.26 -48.00
C ALA A 136 9.09 -3.37 -46.93
N VAL A 137 10.29 -3.76 -46.46
CA VAL A 137 11.08 -2.95 -45.52
C VAL A 137 11.48 -1.60 -46.14
N ASP A 138 11.91 -1.59 -47.41
CA ASP A 138 12.28 -0.36 -48.14
C ASP A 138 11.09 0.61 -48.31
N GLN A 139 9.92 0.07 -48.68
CA GLN A 139 8.69 0.86 -48.81
C GLN A 139 8.28 1.48 -47.47
N MET A 140 8.42 0.73 -46.38
CA MET A 140 8.10 1.20 -45.03
C MET A 140 9.06 2.29 -44.54
N ALA A 141 10.36 2.16 -44.79
CA ALA A 141 11.36 3.20 -44.48
C ALA A 141 11.01 4.55 -45.12
N THR A 142 10.28 4.53 -46.24
CA THR A 142 9.84 5.71 -46.97
C THR A 142 8.53 6.31 -46.43
N SER A 143 7.63 5.49 -45.86
CA SER A 143 6.27 5.88 -45.45
C SER A 143 6.11 6.25 -43.96
N LEU A 144 7.10 5.93 -43.11
CA LEU A 144 7.11 6.25 -41.67
C LEU A 144 6.96 7.73 -41.23
N PRO A 145 7.44 8.76 -41.97
CA PRO A 145 7.57 10.11 -41.43
C PRO A 145 6.25 10.77 -40.97
N THR A 146 5.11 10.30 -41.46
CA THR A 146 3.81 10.99 -41.32
C THR A 146 3.15 10.90 -39.95
N PHE A 147 3.57 9.98 -39.08
CA PHE A 147 2.86 9.72 -37.81
C PHE A 147 3.77 9.78 -36.58
N LEU A 148 5.08 9.81 -36.80
CA LEU A 148 6.08 9.75 -35.74
C LEU A 148 6.69 11.13 -35.49
N PRO A 149 7.10 11.42 -34.25
CA PRO A 149 7.89 12.60 -33.95
C PRO A 149 9.22 12.61 -34.76
N PRO A 150 9.74 13.76 -35.23
CA PRO A 150 10.78 13.80 -36.26
C PRO A 150 12.07 13.05 -35.90
N LYS A 151 12.52 13.11 -34.64
CA LYS A 151 13.73 12.40 -34.21
C LYS A 151 13.50 10.90 -34.13
N ALA A 152 12.34 10.51 -33.60
CA ALA A 152 11.94 9.11 -33.56
C ALA A 152 11.77 8.53 -34.96
N ALA A 153 11.14 9.26 -35.89
CA ALA A 153 10.98 8.87 -37.29
C ALA A 153 12.34 8.68 -37.98
N ALA A 154 13.29 9.59 -37.76
CA ALA A 154 14.63 9.49 -38.31
C ALA A 154 15.41 8.28 -37.76
N ALA A 155 15.27 7.99 -36.46
CA ALA A 155 15.87 6.81 -35.84
C ALA A 155 15.29 5.51 -36.42
N ILE A 156 13.96 5.37 -36.45
CA ILE A 156 13.28 4.18 -37.00
C ILE A 156 13.65 3.96 -38.47
N LYS A 157 13.66 5.05 -39.25
CA LYS A 157 14.05 5.00 -40.67
C LYS A 157 15.48 4.48 -40.82
N LYS A 158 16.43 5.00 -40.06
CA LYS A 158 17.84 4.56 -40.10
C LYS A 158 17.98 3.08 -39.79
N ASP A 159 17.24 2.58 -38.80
CA ASP A 159 17.31 1.17 -38.41
C ASP A 159 16.67 0.25 -39.46
N LEU A 160 15.59 0.68 -40.11
CA LEU A 160 15.00 -0.04 -41.25
C LEU A 160 15.89 -0.04 -42.49
N GLU A 161 16.60 1.05 -42.77
CA GLU A 161 17.60 1.11 -43.85
C GLU A 161 18.74 0.12 -43.58
N GLN A 162 19.18 -0.01 -42.32
CA GLN A 162 20.18 -1.02 -41.93
C GLN A 162 19.65 -2.43 -42.12
N LEU A 163 18.42 -2.71 -41.67
CA LEU A 163 17.77 -4.01 -41.84
C LEU A 163 17.63 -4.37 -43.32
N SER A 164 17.18 -3.44 -44.17
CA SER A 164 17.11 -3.63 -45.62
C SER A 164 18.48 -3.93 -46.24
N ALA A 165 19.52 -3.21 -45.82
CA ALA A 165 20.88 -3.45 -46.30
C ALA A 165 21.41 -4.83 -45.90
N ILE A 166 20.97 -5.37 -44.76
CA ILE A 166 21.30 -6.74 -44.36
C ILE A 166 20.55 -7.74 -45.25
N LEU A 167 19.25 -7.56 -45.44
CA LEU A 167 18.44 -8.44 -46.30
C LEU A 167 18.99 -8.54 -47.74
N GLY A 168 19.62 -7.46 -48.26
CA GLY A 168 20.20 -7.40 -49.59
C GLY A 168 21.65 -7.91 -49.74
N ARG A 169 22.37 -8.22 -48.65
CA ARG A 169 23.78 -8.68 -48.73
C ARG A 169 23.89 -10.14 -49.18
N ASN A 170 25.10 -10.60 -49.51
CA ASN A 170 25.41 -12.04 -49.67
C ASN A 170 25.67 -12.70 -48.29
N ASP A 171 25.84 -14.02 -48.25
CA ASP A 171 25.89 -14.77 -46.98
C ASP A 171 27.00 -14.29 -46.02
N ALA A 172 28.21 -14.01 -46.53
CA ALA A 172 29.32 -13.51 -45.70
C ALA A 172 29.08 -12.10 -45.16
N GLY A 173 28.56 -11.19 -46.00
CA GLY A 173 28.22 -9.82 -45.59
C GLY A 173 27.05 -9.74 -44.62
N ARG A 174 26.07 -10.67 -44.73
CA ARG A 174 24.95 -10.82 -43.81
C ARG A 174 25.41 -11.27 -42.44
N LEU A 175 26.24 -12.32 -42.40
CA LEU A 175 26.70 -12.91 -41.15
C LEU A 175 27.50 -11.92 -40.31
N ALA A 176 28.43 -11.18 -40.93
CA ALA A 176 29.20 -10.14 -40.26
C ALA A 176 28.34 -8.98 -39.74
N GLY A 177 27.23 -8.67 -40.43
CA GLY A 177 26.25 -7.66 -40.00
C GLY A 177 25.49 -8.11 -38.75
N TRP A 178 24.88 -9.30 -38.78
CA TRP A 178 24.12 -9.82 -37.64
C TRP A 178 24.96 -10.05 -36.39
N LEU A 179 26.17 -10.59 -36.56
CA LEU A 179 27.08 -10.77 -35.43
C LEU A 179 27.39 -9.42 -34.79
N GLY A 180 27.59 -8.37 -35.57
CA GLY A 180 27.76 -7.00 -35.09
C GLY A 180 26.52 -6.44 -34.35
N GLU A 181 25.31 -6.70 -34.84
CA GLU A 181 24.07 -6.30 -34.15
C GLU A 181 23.87 -7.06 -32.83
N LEU A 182 24.15 -8.37 -32.84
CA LEU A 182 24.07 -9.21 -31.66
C LEU A 182 25.08 -8.76 -30.59
N GLU A 183 26.30 -8.40 -31.01
CA GLU A 183 27.35 -7.83 -30.16
C GLU A 183 26.94 -6.46 -29.61
N GLY A 184 26.34 -5.60 -30.43
CA GLY A 184 25.80 -4.31 -30.01
C GLY A 184 24.73 -4.47 -28.92
N ARG A 185 23.76 -5.36 -29.14
CA ARG A 185 22.69 -5.65 -28.18
C ARG A 185 23.21 -6.24 -26.88
N THR A 186 24.15 -7.18 -26.94
CA THR A 186 24.73 -7.80 -25.74
C THR A 186 25.67 -6.88 -24.97
N ARG A 187 26.41 -5.98 -25.64
CA ARG A 187 27.22 -4.96 -24.97
C ARG A 187 26.38 -4.00 -24.13
N ALA A 188 25.16 -3.70 -24.56
CA ALA A 188 24.24 -2.84 -23.83
C ALA A 188 23.69 -3.46 -22.53
N VAL A 189 23.71 -4.79 -22.40
CA VAL A 189 23.26 -5.49 -21.19
C VAL A 189 24.37 -5.42 -20.12
N THR A 190 24.09 -4.94 -18.91
CA THR A 190 25.12 -4.78 -17.85
C THR A 190 25.27 -5.97 -16.90
N ASP A 191 24.53 -7.05 -17.13
CA ASP A 191 24.60 -8.26 -16.30
C ASP A 191 26.03 -8.83 -16.28
N PRO A 192 26.68 -8.93 -15.10
CA PRO A 192 28.02 -9.50 -14.97
C PRO A 192 28.06 -11.00 -15.32
N THR A 193 26.94 -11.71 -15.22
CA THR A 193 26.86 -13.14 -15.61
C THR A 193 27.04 -13.35 -17.11
N LEU A 194 26.77 -12.32 -17.92
CA LEU A 194 26.94 -12.34 -19.38
C LEU A 194 28.36 -11.98 -19.84
N ALA A 195 29.31 -11.73 -18.92
CA ALA A 195 30.67 -11.30 -19.28
C ALA A 195 31.36 -12.29 -20.23
N ALA A 196 31.25 -13.59 -19.97
CA ALA A 196 31.80 -14.64 -20.82
C ALA A 196 31.12 -14.69 -22.20
N THR A 197 29.79 -14.56 -22.22
CA THR A 197 29.01 -14.54 -23.47
C THR A 197 29.36 -13.33 -24.35
N LYS A 198 29.54 -12.15 -23.75
CA LYS A 198 29.95 -10.92 -24.46
C LYS A 198 31.35 -11.04 -25.05
N ALA A 199 32.29 -11.63 -24.32
CA ALA A 199 33.65 -11.88 -24.80
C ALA A 199 33.62 -12.82 -26.02
N ALA A 200 32.92 -13.96 -25.89
CA ALA A 200 32.77 -14.93 -26.96
C ALA A 200 32.10 -14.32 -28.22
N LEU A 201 31.07 -13.50 -28.04
CA LEU A 201 30.42 -12.79 -29.15
C LEU A 201 31.37 -11.81 -29.83
N SER A 202 32.14 -11.04 -29.07
CA SER A 202 33.06 -10.04 -29.60
C SER A 202 34.15 -10.70 -30.46
N ASP A 203 34.72 -11.81 -29.98
CA ASP A 203 35.69 -12.60 -30.73
C ASP A 203 35.09 -13.16 -32.03
N LEU A 204 33.84 -13.63 -31.96
CA LEU A 204 33.09 -14.13 -33.12
C LEU A 204 32.88 -13.04 -34.18
N VAL A 205 32.52 -11.81 -33.77
CA VAL A 205 32.32 -10.67 -34.69
C VAL A 205 33.63 -10.28 -35.37
N VAL A 206 34.72 -10.15 -34.59
CA VAL A 206 36.04 -9.77 -35.10
C VAL A 206 36.52 -10.80 -36.11
N GLY A 207 36.37 -12.09 -35.78
CA GLY A 207 36.76 -13.18 -36.66
C GLY A 207 35.94 -13.26 -37.95
N ALA A 208 34.63 -13.00 -37.87
CA ALA A 208 33.75 -12.94 -39.04
C ALA A 208 34.03 -11.73 -39.94
N LYS A 209 34.30 -10.55 -39.37
CA LYS A 209 34.60 -9.33 -40.13
C LYS A 209 35.94 -9.41 -40.87
N ASN A 210 36.93 -10.04 -40.26
CA ASN A 210 38.28 -10.12 -40.83
C ASN A 210 38.43 -11.21 -41.90
N GLY A 211 37.40 -12.03 -42.15
CA GLY A 211 37.46 -13.15 -43.10
C GLY A 211 38.44 -14.27 -42.72
N ASN A 212 39.04 -14.20 -41.54
CA ASN A 212 40.08 -15.13 -41.07
C ASN A 212 39.53 -16.44 -40.50
N LEU A 213 38.22 -16.54 -40.31
CA LEU A 213 37.56 -17.75 -39.82
C LEU A 213 36.80 -18.43 -40.96
N GLY A 214 37.21 -19.64 -41.34
CA GLY A 214 36.39 -20.51 -42.19
C GLY A 214 35.06 -20.85 -41.52
N MET A 215 34.03 -21.15 -42.31
CA MET A 215 32.65 -21.29 -41.82
C MET A 215 32.47 -22.36 -40.73
N ALA A 216 33.30 -23.40 -40.74
CA ALA A 216 33.35 -24.41 -39.68
C ALA A 216 33.81 -23.84 -38.32
N LYS A 217 34.75 -22.90 -38.29
CA LYS A 217 35.20 -22.24 -37.06
C LYS A 217 34.15 -21.26 -36.53
N ILE A 218 33.46 -20.55 -37.42
CA ILE A 218 32.35 -19.65 -37.05
C ILE A 218 31.22 -20.47 -36.42
N ARG A 219 30.87 -21.62 -37.00
CA ARG A 219 29.90 -22.56 -36.43
C ARG A 219 30.30 -22.99 -35.03
N GLN A 220 31.53 -23.50 -34.87
CA GLN A 220 32.00 -23.97 -33.56
C GLN A 220 31.98 -22.86 -32.50
N ALA A 221 32.48 -21.67 -32.84
CA ALA A 221 32.49 -20.54 -31.91
C ALA A 221 31.06 -20.04 -31.57
N THR A 222 30.10 -20.21 -32.47
CA THR A 222 28.68 -19.91 -32.18
C THR A 222 28.10 -20.93 -31.20
N VAL A 223 28.40 -22.23 -31.36
CA VAL A 223 28.03 -23.29 -30.40
C VAL A 223 28.62 -23.02 -29.01
N ASP A 224 29.89 -22.62 -28.96
CA ASP A 224 30.58 -22.31 -27.71
C ASP A 224 29.95 -21.08 -27.02
N ALA A 225 29.55 -20.06 -27.80
CA ALA A 225 28.84 -18.90 -27.29
C ALA A 225 27.45 -19.25 -26.71
N ILE A 226 26.71 -20.16 -27.36
CA ILE A 226 25.40 -20.68 -26.88
C ILE A 226 25.56 -21.38 -25.53
N ALA A 227 26.61 -22.20 -25.39
CA ALA A 227 26.91 -22.91 -24.14
C ALA A 227 27.28 -21.96 -22.99
N ALA A 228 27.85 -20.79 -23.31
CA ALA A 228 28.21 -19.76 -22.35
C ALA A 228 27.05 -18.84 -21.93
N VAL A 229 25.82 -19.05 -22.45
CA VAL A 229 24.67 -18.22 -22.08
C VAL A 229 24.09 -18.67 -20.72
N PRO A 230 24.03 -17.79 -19.70
CA PRO A 230 23.46 -18.12 -18.41
C PRO A 230 21.92 -18.24 -18.47
N PRO A 231 21.28 -19.03 -17.57
CA PRO A 231 19.83 -19.15 -17.52
C PRO A 231 19.16 -17.85 -17.02
N GLY A 232 18.02 -17.48 -17.61
CA GLY A 232 17.26 -16.27 -17.27
C GLY A 232 16.53 -15.67 -18.48
N ALA A 233 15.60 -14.74 -18.30
CA ALA A 233 14.79 -14.19 -19.40
C ALA A 233 15.65 -13.59 -20.54
N VAL A 234 16.70 -12.84 -20.18
CA VAL A 234 17.65 -12.24 -21.14
C VAL A 234 18.56 -13.31 -21.75
N GLY A 235 18.96 -14.31 -20.96
CA GLY A 235 19.75 -15.44 -21.43
C GLY A 235 19.01 -16.28 -22.47
N GLU A 236 17.76 -16.64 -22.20
CA GLU A 236 16.93 -17.41 -23.15
C GLU A 236 16.71 -16.67 -24.46
N MET A 237 16.50 -15.34 -24.41
CA MET A 237 16.44 -14.52 -25.63
C MET A 237 17.75 -14.58 -26.43
N LEU A 238 18.89 -14.39 -25.75
CA LEU A 238 20.19 -14.38 -26.39
C LEU A 238 20.57 -15.76 -26.96
N LYS A 239 20.18 -16.82 -26.25
CA LYS A 239 20.34 -18.20 -26.66
C LYS A 239 19.50 -18.51 -27.89
N ALA A 240 18.26 -18.02 -27.95
CA ALA A 240 17.41 -18.13 -29.13
C ALA A 240 18.06 -17.45 -30.34
N ASP A 241 18.65 -16.27 -30.15
CA ASP A 241 19.31 -15.55 -31.24
C ASP A 241 20.56 -16.26 -31.75
N LEU A 242 21.40 -16.77 -30.85
CA LEU A 242 22.61 -17.50 -31.21
C LEU A 242 22.27 -18.83 -31.89
N ASN A 243 21.23 -19.53 -31.44
CA ASN A 243 20.71 -20.73 -32.11
C ASN A 243 20.17 -20.41 -33.51
N MET A 244 19.55 -19.24 -33.69
CA MET A 244 19.10 -18.79 -35.01
C MET A 244 20.29 -18.53 -35.95
N VAL A 245 21.36 -17.90 -35.44
CA VAL A 245 22.63 -17.76 -36.20
C VAL A 245 23.20 -19.13 -36.58
N LEU A 246 23.17 -20.10 -35.65
CA LEU A 246 23.65 -21.46 -35.90
C LEU A 246 22.85 -22.18 -37.00
N THR A 247 21.52 -22.12 -36.93
CA THR A 247 20.63 -22.70 -37.96
C THR A 247 20.90 -22.11 -39.35
N ARG A 248 21.13 -20.80 -39.43
CA ARG A 248 21.39 -20.10 -40.69
C ARG A 248 22.76 -20.42 -41.29
N LEU A 249 23.75 -20.74 -40.44
CA LEU A 249 25.04 -21.28 -40.88
C LEU A 249 24.92 -22.67 -41.51
N ASP A 250 23.88 -23.42 -41.16
CA ASP A 250 23.68 -24.81 -41.60
C ASP A 250 22.79 -24.95 -42.84
N ALA A 251 21.76 -24.10 -42.99
CA ALA A 251 20.74 -24.24 -44.04
C ALA A 251 20.69 -23.10 -45.06
N GLY A 252 21.51 -22.05 -44.91
CA GLY A 252 21.40 -20.82 -45.70
C GLY A 252 20.25 -19.92 -45.23
N TYR A 253 20.14 -18.72 -45.78
CA TYR A 253 19.15 -17.73 -45.33
C TYR A 253 17.81 -17.91 -46.04
N THR A 254 16.75 -18.18 -45.27
CA THR A 254 15.42 -18.45 -45.80
C THR A 254 14.46 -17.25 -45.65
N VAL A 255 13.28 -17.37 -46.25
CA VAL A 255 12.16 -16.41 -46.07
C VAL A 255 11.69 -16.40 -44.61
N ALA A 256 11.65 -17.56 -43.97
CA ALA A 256 11.27 -17.68 -42.56
C ALA A 256 12.28 -16.97 -41.65
N ASP A 257 13.57 -17.05 -41.98
CA ASP A 257 14.62 -16.31 -41.27
C ASP A 257 14.46 -14.80 -41.43
N ALA A 258 14.21 -14.33 -42.65
CA ALA A 258 13.97 -12.91 -42.91
C ALA A 258 12.74 -12.37 -42.18
N ALA A 259 11.66 -13.16 -42.14
CA ALA A 259 10.47 -12.81 -41.38
C ALA A 259 10.74 -12.75 -39.87
N ALA A 260 11.52 -13.69 -39.32
CA ALA A 260 11.91 -13.69 -37.92
C ALA A 260 12.76 -12.46 -37.54
N ASP A 261 13.64 -11.99 -38.43
CA ASP A 261 14.45 -10.79 -38.20
C ASP A 261 13.59 -9.52 -38.15
N VAL A 262 12.66 -9.38 -39.09
CA VAL A 262 11.71 -8.25 -39.10
C VAL A 262 10.81 -8.29 -37.87
N GLN A 263 10.30 -9.47 -37.48
CA GLN A 263 9.55 -9.66 -36.24
C GLN A 263 10.32 -9.20 -35.00
N ARG A 264 11.60 -9.55 -34.93
CA ARG A 264 12.45 -9.16 -33.82
C ARG A 264 12.67 -7.65 -33.79
N PHE A 265 12.90 -7.04 -34.95
CA PHE A 265 12.97 -5.59 -35.07
C PHE A 265 11.68 -4.94 -34.54
N ILE A 266 10.51 -5.37 -35.01
CA ILE A 266 9.18 -4.88 -34.58
C ILE A 266 9.06 -4.90 -33.05
N ARG A 267 9.43 -6.01 -32.40
CA ARG A 267 9.35 -6.14 -30.93
C ARG A 267 10.34 -5.25 -30.18
N SER A 268 11.45 -4.86 -30.81
CA SER A 268 12.47 -4.00 -30.20
C SER A 268 12.18 -2.51 -30.32
N ILE A 269 11.19 -2.14 -31.16
CA ILE A 269 10.82 -0.75 -31.43
C ILE A 269 10.54 0.02 -30.12
N PRO A 270 9.65 -0.43 -29.22
CA PRO A 270 9.34 0.35 -28.01
C PRO A 270 10.59 0.71 -27.20
N ALA A 271 11.47 -0.25 -26.94
CA ALA A 271 12.67 0.00 -26.14
C ALA A 271 13.68 0.94 -26.82
N GLY A 272 13.86 0.82 -28.14
CA GLY A 272 14.79 1.66 -28.91
C GLY A 272 14.36 3.12 -29.02
N TYR A 273 13.05 3.38 -29.03
CA TYR A 273 12.53 4.73 -29.32
C TYR A 273 11.98 5.48 -28.11
N VAL A 274 11.79 4.83 -26.95
CA VAL A 274 11.36 5.49 -25.70
C VAL A 274 12.24 6.70 -25.37
N ARG A 275 13.57 6.61 -25.55
CA ARG A 275 14.46 7.76 -25.36
C ARG A 275 14.05 8.96 -26.21
N HIS A 276 13.85 8.76 -27.50
CA HIS A 276 13.51 9.85 -28.42
C HIS A 276 12.14 10.45 -28.11
N LEU A 277 11.18 9.64 -27.66
CA LEU A 277 9.90 10.16 -27.16
C LEU A 277 10.09 11.07 -25.94
N ILE A 278 10.94 10.65 -24.99
CA ILE A 278 11.26 11.46 -23.81
C ILE A 278 11.97 12.76 -24.24
N GLU A 279 12.92 12.70 -25.18
CA GLU A 279 13.67 13.86 -25.68
C GLU A 279 12.78 14.95 -26.32
N GLU A 280 11.63 14.55 -26.88
CA GLU A 280 10.67 15.46 -27.50
C GLU A 280 9.63 16.02 -26.52
N LEU A 281 9.67 15.61 -25.25
CA LEU A 281 8.81 16.19 -24.23
C LEU A 281 9.08 17.68 -24.07
N LYS A 282 8.02 18.48 -24.21
CA LYS A 282 8.06 19.95 -24.04
C LYS A 282 8.48 20.39 -22.64
N ASN A 283 8.15 19.59 -21.62
CA ASN A 283 8.48 19.92 -20.23
C ASN A 283 9.93 19.52 -19.91
N ASP A 284 10.82 20.52 -19.82
CA ASP A 284 12.26 20.33 -19.60
C ASP A 284 12.59 19.52 -18.34
N LYS A 285 11.89 19.80 -17.24
CA LYS A 285 12.14 19.12 -15.96
C LYS A 285 11.70 17.66 -16.02
N MET A 286 10.54 17.40 -16.63
CA MET A 286 10.03 16.04 -16.78
C MET A 286 10.93 15.23 -17.72
N ARG A 287 11.32 15.83 -18.86
CA ARG A 287 12.28 15.26 -19.81
C ARG A 287 13.57 14.85 -19.12
N GLN A 288 14.21 15.76 -18.39
CA GLN A 288 15.46 15.46 -17.67
C GLN A 288 15.30 14.33 -16.65
N THR A 289 14.19 14.34 -15.89
CA THR A 289 13.92 13.33 -14.87
C THR A 289 13.74 11.95 -15.51
N LEU A 290 12.91 11.86 -16.55
CA LEU A 290 12.66 10.60 -17.25
C LEU A 290 13.90 10.10 -18.00
N LEU A 291 14.70 10.98 -18.61
CA LEU A 291 15.97 10.60 -19.23
C LEU A 291 16.93 10.01 -18.20
N LEU A 292 17.07 10.64 -17.02
CA LEU A 292 17.90 10.10 -15.94
C LEU A 292 17.43 8.72 -15.48
N LEU A 293 16.12 8.52 -15.31
CA LEU A 293 15.55 7.23 -14.91
C LEU A 293 15.71 6.18 -16.01
N PHE A 294 15.65 6.57 -17.28
CA PHE A 294 15.84 5.69 -18.45
C PHE A 294 17.32 5.35 -18.68
N ASP A 295 18.22 6.29 -18.47
CA ASP A 295 19.68 6.12 -18.52
C ASP A 295 20.13 5.09 -17.47
N ASP A 296 19.66 5.22 -16.23
CA ASP A 296 19.91 4.25 -15.15
C ASP A 296 19.33 2.86 -15.46
N ALA A 297 18.23 2.82 -16.21
CA ALA A 297 17.63 1.59 -16.68
C ALA A 297 18.43 0.91 -17.82
N ALA A 298 19.51 1.53 -18.34
CA ALA A 298 20.31 1.01 -19.44
C ALA A 298 19.49 0.65 -20.70
N ASN A 299 18.44 1.43 -20.99
CA ASN A 299 17.46 1.21 -22.06
C ASN A 299 16.54 -0.03 -21.89
N ASP A 300 16.44 -0.60 -20.70
CA ASP A 300 15.44 -1.63 -20.36
C ASP A 300 14.12 -0.97 -19.92
N VAL A 301 13.02 -1.27 -20.63
CA VAL A 301 11.70 -0.66 -20.39
C VAL A 301 11.07 -1.14 -19.09
N GLU A 302 11.27 -2.39 -18.67
CA GLU A 302 10.72 -2.87 -17.40
C GLU A 302 11.52 -2.33 -16.23
N LYS A 303 12.86 -2.27 -16.35
CA LYS A 303 13.69 -1.59 -15.35
C LYS A 303 13.36 -0.09 -15.26
N PHE A 304 13.09 0.56 -16.40
CA PHE A 304 12.64 1.94 -16.42
C PHE A 304 11.31 2.14 -15.67
N LYS A 305 10.33 1.26 -15.87
CA LYS A 305 9.09 1.27 -15.08
C LYS A 305 9.36 1.15 -13.58
N GLN A 306 10.21 0.20 -13.19
CA GLN A 306 10.61 0.04 -11.78
C GLN A 306 11.26 1.31 -11.23
N ASN A 307 12.13 1.96 -12.01
CA ASN A 307 12.75 3.23 -11.65
C ASN A 307 11.71 4.35 -11.44
N ILE A 308 10.68 4.43 -12.29
CA ILE A 308 9.55 5.36 -12.12
C ILE A 308 8.77 5.05 -10.84
N GLU A 309 8.52 3.77 -10.54
CA GLU A 309 7.83 3.35 -9.31
C GLU A 309 8.60 3.78 -8.05
N VAL A 310 9.90 3.53 -8.01
CA VAL A 310 10.78 3.93 -6.90
C VAL A 310 10.79 5.46 -6.77
N TRP A 311 10.92 6.18 -7.89
CA TRP A 311 10.87 7.64 -7.90
C TRP A 311 9.54 8.18 -7.35
N PHE A 312 8.42 7.60 -7.75
CA PHE A 312 7.10 7.96 -7.24
C PHE A 312 6.96 7.68 -5.74
N ASN A 313 7.36 6.50 -5.27
CA ASN A 313 7.30 6.14 -3.85
C ASN A 313 8.12 7.11 -2.99
N ASN A 314 9.34 7.42 -3.40
CA ASN A 314 10.20 8.39 -2.71
C ASN A 314 9.58 9.79 -2.65
N ALA A 315 8.85 10.20 -3.69
CA ALA A 315 8.11 11.46 -3.70
C ALA A 315 6.92 11.41 -2.74
N MET A 316 6.15 10.31 -2.76
CA MET A 316 4.99 10.12 -1.89
C MET A 316 5.37 10.00 -0.41
N ASP A 317 6.51 9.38 -0.08
CA ASP A 317 7.04 9.33 1.28
C ASP A 317 7.36 10.74 1.79
N ARG A 318 7.93 11.58 0.93
CA ARG A 318 8.23 12.98 1.27
C ARG A 318 6.95 13.78 1.52
N VAL A 319 5.96 13.64 0.64
CA VAL A 319 4.64 14.28 0.78
C VAL A 319 3.93 13.79 2.03
N GLY A 320 3.96 12.47 2.29
CA GLY A 320 3.43 11.84 3.49
C GLY A 320 4.11 12.32 4.77
N GLY A 321 5.42 12.57 4.72
CA GLY A 321 6.17 13.16 5.84
C GLY A 321 5.69 14.57 6.20
N TRP A 322 5.44 15.43 5.21
CA TRP A 322 4.85 16.75 5.43
C TRP A 322 3.45 16.66 6.01
N TYR A 323 2.63 15.73 5.50
CA TYR A 323 1.29 15.46 6.03
C TYR A 323 1.35 15.05 7.50
N LYS A 324 2.20 14.07 7.87
CA LYS A 324 2.34 13.60 9.26
C LYS A 324 2.72 14.74 10.22
N ARG A 325 3.68 15.58 9.84
CA ARG A 325 4.09 16.73 10.66
C ARG A 325 2.95 17.74 10.86
N ARG A 326 2.20 18.04 9.81
CA ARG A 326 1.04 18.94 9.91
C ARG A 326 -0.09 18.31 10.71
N ALA A 327 -0.36 17.02 10.51
CA ALA A 327 -1.39 16.28 11.23
C ALA A 327 -1.13 16.32 12.74
N GLN A 328 0.11 16.12 13.19
CA GLN A 328 0.49 16.26 14.60
C GLN A 328 0.19 17.67 15.15
N GLY A 329 0.52 18.73 14.41
CA GLY A 329 0.20 20.10 14.82
C GLY A 329 -1.32 20.39 14.88
N VAL A 330 -2.08 19.83 13.92
CA VAL A 330 -3.55 19.92 13.91
C VAL A 330 -4.14 19.15 15.10
N THR A 331 -3.67 17.93 15.37
CA THR A 331 -4.12 17.14 16.53
C THR A 331 -3.82 17.85 17.84
N PHE A 332 -2.66 18.50 17.98
CA PHE A 332 -2.36 19.34 19.15
C PHE A 332 -3.34 20.51 19.26
N GLY A 333 -3.62 21.22 18.16
CA GLY A 333 -4.60 22.32 18.15
C GLY A 333 -6.01 21.87 18.54
N ILE A 334 -6.47 20.73 18.04
CA ILE A 334 -7.75 20.13 18.41
C ILE A 334 -7.75 19.71 19.89
N SER A 335 -6.66 19.08 20.35
CA SER A 335 -6.51 18.69 21.75
C SER A 335 -6.63 19.90 22.66
N LEU A 336 -5.93 20.99 22.35
CA LEU A 336 -5.98 22.22 23.11
C LEU A 336 -7.39 22.84 23.10
N LEU A 337 -8.04 22.91 21.92
CA LEU A 337 -9.40 23.41 21.78
C LEU A 337 -10.38 22.61 22.65
N VAL A 338 -10.36 21.29 22.54
CA VAL A 338 -11.24 20.38 23.29
C VAL A 338 -11.02 20.54 24.80
N VAL A 339 -9.76 20.55 25.24
CA VAL A 339 -9.40 20.69 26.65
C VAL A 339 -9.88 22.01 27.24
N VAL A 340 -9.72 23.13 26.51
CA VAL A 340 -10.17 24.45 26.97
C VAL A 340 -11.70 24.54 26.98
N LEU A 341 -12.37 24.07 25.92
CA LEU A 341 -13.83 24.09 25.83
C LEU A 341 -14.48 23.25 26.94
N MET A 342 -13.90 22.08 27.22
CA MET A 342 -14.38 21.18 28.27
C MET A 342 -13.79 21.48 29.65
N ASN A 343 -12.92 22.48 29.78
CA ASN A 343 -12.18 22.81 31.00
C ASN A 343 -11.56 21.58 31.68
N VAL A 344 -10.77 20.79 30.95
CA VAL A 344 -10.14 19.57 31.48
C VAL A 344 -8.74 19.89 32.00
N ASP A 345 -8.65 20.27 33.28
CA ASP A 345 -7.40 20.64 33.93
C ASP A 345 -6.77 19.45 34.68
N ALA A 346 -5.59 19.01 34.23
CA ALA A 346 -4.83 17.93 34.85
C ALA A 346 -4.46 18.17 36.33
N LEU A 347 -4.01 19.39 36.66
CA LEU A 347 -3.59 19.73 38.03
C LEU A 347 -4.77 19.76 38.98
N LEU A 348 -5.90 20.28 38.51
CA LEU A 348 -7.16 20.26 39.24
C LEU A 348 -7.65 18.83 39.48
N ILE A 349 -7.66 17.99 38.45
CA ILE A 349 -8.09 16.59 38.55
C ILE A 349 -7.25 15.83 39.59
N VAL A 350 -5.93 15.97 39.55
CA VAL A 350 -5.03 15.31 40.52
C VAL A 350 -5.39 15.70 41.96
N ARG A 351 -5.51 17.01 42.23
CA ARG A 351 -5.85 17.52 43.56
C ARG A 351 -7.23 17.03 44.02
N TYR A 352 -8.20 17.04 43.11
CA TYR A 352 -9.56 16.60 43.40
C TYR A 352 -9.62 15.11 43.74
N LEU A 353 -8.91 14.25 42.99
CA LEU A 353 -8.86 12.81 43.25
C LEU A 353 -8.08 12.45 44.52
N ASP A 354 -7.07 13.24 44.86
CA ASP A 354 -6.34 13.07 46.11
C ASP A 354 -7.22 13.38 47.32
N ALA A 355 -7.96 14.50 47.27
CA ALA A 355 -8.88 14.93 48.32
C ALA A 355 -10.13 14.04 48.45
N ASN A 356 -10.64 13.47 47.36
CA ASN A 356 -11.92 12.74 47.33
C ASN A 356 -11.74 11.24 47.08
N SER A 357 -11.60 10.47 48.15
CA SER A 357 -11.40 9.02 48.08
C SER A 357 -12.58 8.27 47.45
N GLY A 358 -13.82 8.73 47.66
CA GLY A 358 -15.01 8.13 47.04
C GLY A 358 -15.00 8.23 45.51
N VAL A 359 -14.71 9.41 44.97
CA VAL A 359 -14.62 9.63 43.51
C VAL A 359 -13.45 8.85 42.92
N ARG A 360 -12.29 8.89 43.56
CA ARG A 360 -11.11 8.11 43.16
C ARG A 360 -11.42 6.62 43.08
N ASN A 361 -12.05 6.04 44.10
CA ASN A 361 -12.40 4.62 44.12
C ASN A 361 -13.39 4.25 42.99
N GLY A 362 -14.37 5.11 42.73
CA GLY A 362 -15.32 4.93 41.62
C GLY A 362 -14.63 4.98 40.24
N LEU A 363 -13.68 5.89 40.06
CA LEU A 363 -12.92 6.05 38.83
C LEU A 363 -12.00 4.83 38.57
N VAL A 364 -11.36 4.31 39.62
CA VAL A 364 -10.57 3.07 39.55
C VAL A 364 -11.44 1.85 39.21
N ALA A 365 -12.65 1.76 39.78
CA ALA A 365 -13.58 0.68 39.45
C ALA A 365 -14.01 0.72 37.97
N GLN A 366 -14.28 1.91 37.44
CA GLN A 366 -14.58 2.09 36.02
C GLN A 366 -13.38 1.78 35.12
N ALA A 367 -12.18 2.17 35.53
CA ALA A 367 -10.95 1.84 34.82
C ALA A 367 -10.72 0.32 34.74
N GLN A 368 -10.94 -0.40 35.84
CA GLN A 368 -10.88 -1.87 35.86
C GLN A 368 -11.92 -2.48 34.91
N ALA A 369 -13.18 -2.03 34.99
CA ALA A 369 -14.24 -2.51 34.11
C ALA A 369 -13.92 -2.26 32.63
N PHE A 370 -13.31 -1.12 32.30
CA PHE A 370 -12.87 -0.79 30.95
C PHE A 370 -11.79 -1.75 30.43
N VAL A 371 -10.76 -2.03 31.26
CA VAL A 371 -9.70 -2.98 30.93
C VAL A 371 -10.26 -4.39 30.75
N ASP A 372 -11.14 -4.83 31.65
CA ASP A 372 -11.75 -6.17 31.60
C ASP A 372 -12.66 -6.33 30.38
N ALA A 373 -13.40 -5.28 30.01
CA ALA A 373 -14.23 -5.26 28.81
C ALA A 373 -13.37 -5.37 27.55
N LYS A 374 -12.28 -4.59 27.47
CA LYS A 374 -11.37 -4.58 26.32
C LYS A 374 -10.50 -5.84 26.23
N ALA A 375 -10.20 -6.49 27.35
CA ALA A 375 -9.51 -7.80 27.35
C ALA A 375 -10.37 -8.95 26.80
N LYS A 376 -11.70 -8.78 26.77
CA LYS A 376 -12.65 -9.73 26.18
C LYS A 376 -12.92 -9.48 24.70
N GLU A 377 -12.43 -8.38 24.13
CA GLU A 377 -12.52 -8.14 22.69
C GLU A 377 -11.50 -9.03 21.94
N PRO A 378 -11.93 -9.79 20.91
CA PRO A 378 -11.01 -10.61 20.12
C PRO A 378 -10.00 -9.72 19.38
N ALA A 379 -8.74 -10.18 19.32
CA ALA A 379 -7.64 -9.42 18.76
C ALA A 379 -7.78 -9.15 17.25
N ALA A 380 -7.79 -7.86 16.90
CA ALA A 380 -7.43 -7.26 15.62
C ALA A 380 -7.97 -7.93 14.33
N GLN A 381 -9.25 -7.73 14.04
CA GLN A 381 -9.69 -7.50 12.67
C GLN A 381 -9.72 -5.99 12.40
N LYS A 382 -9.38 -5.56 11.17
CA LYS A 382 -9.40 -4.13 10.80
C LYS A 382 -10.81 -3.58 11.02
N GLU A 383 -10.99 -2.87 12.12
CA GLU A 383 -12.27 -2.25 12.45
C GLU A 383 -12.53 -1.11 11.46
N VAL A 384 -13.67 -1.16 10.77
CA VAL A 384 -14.05 -0.16 9.77
C VAL A 384 -15.19 0.68 10.33
N THR A 385 -14.98 1.98 10.45
CA THR A 385 -16.03 2.89 10.92
C THR A 385 -17.11 3.06 9.87
N ALA A 386 -18.34 2.63 10.17
CA ALA A 386 -19.52 2.84 9.33
C ALA A 386 -19.99 4.31 9.48
N GLY A 387 -19.24 5.22 8.86
CA GLY A 387 -19.49 6.67 8.87
C GLY A 387 -20.19 7.19 7.62
N GLY A 388 -20.87 6.32 6.86
CA GLY A 388 -21.43 6.63 5.53
C GLY A 388 -20.41 6.57 4.39
N GLU A 389 -19.13 6.33 4.67
CA GLU A 389 -18.13 6.00 3.66
C GLU A 389 -18.18 4.50 3.33
N PRO A 390 -18.19 4.10 2.05
CA PRO A 390 -18.32 2.71 1.68
C PRO A 390 -17.04 1.91 2.00
N VAL A 391 -17.22 0.76 2.63
CA VAL A 391 -16.16 -0.17 3.03
C VAL A 391 -15.62 -0.89 1.81
N LYS A 392 -14.33 -0.69 1.50
CA LYS A 392 -13.65 -1.39 0.41
C LYS A 392 -12.80 -2.54 0.95
N GLY A 393 -12.83 -3.66 0.27
CA GLY A 393 -11.97 -4.81 0.56
C GLY A 393 -11.84 -5.72 -0.64
N THR A 394 -11.16 -6.85 -0.44
CA THR A 394 -10.89 -7.81 -1.50
C THR A 394 -11.29 -9.21 -1.01
N LEU A 395 -12.15 -9.89 -1.75
CA LEU A 395 -12.42 -11.31 -1.57
C LEU A 395 -11.36 -12.10 -2.34
N THR A 396 -10.79 -13.13 -1.71
CA THR A 396 -9.78 -13.99 -2.34
C THR A 396 -10.41 -15.34 -2.66
N PHE A 397 -10.09 -15.89 -3.83
CA PHE A 397 -10.58 -17.19 -4.25
C PHE A 397 -9.65 -18.29 -3.75
N ALA A 398 -10.22 -19.44 -3.38
CA ALA A 398 -9.43 -20.60 -2.97
C ALA A 398 -8.65 -21.22 -4.14
N SER A 399 -9.07 -20.96 -5.38
CA SER A 399 -8.43 -21.40 -6.61
C SER A 399 -8.71 -20.39 -7.75
N PRO A 400 -7.85 -20.26 -8.77
CA PRO A 400 -8.09 -19.36 -9.89
C PRO A 400 -9.39 -19.71 -10.62
N ALA A 401 -10.14 -18.72 -11.10
CA ALA A 401 -11.34 -18.96 -11.89
C ALA A 401 -11.00 -19.71 -13.19
N GLU A 402 -11.59 -20.89 -13.42
CA GLU A 402 -11.33 -21.68 -14.63
C GLU A 402 -12.03 -21.12 -15.87
N LYS A 403 -13.17 -20.44 -15.67
CA LYS A 403 -14.02 -19.85 -16.70
C LYS A 403 -14.52 -18.48 -16.24
N GLU A 404 -15.16 -17.75 -17.14
CA GLU A 404 -15.83 -16.50 -16.79
C GLU A 404 -17.05 -16.80 -15.90
N VAL A 405 -17.07 -16.22 -14.70
CA VAL A 405 -18.12 -16.48 -13.69
C VAL A 405 -18.55 -15.17 -13.04
N ASP A 406 -19.87 -14.99 -12.90
CA ASP A 406 -20.45 -13.86 -12.17
C ASP A 406 -20.47 -14.15 -10.67
N VAL A 407 -19.79 -13.33 -9.89
CA VAL A 407 -19.83 -13.37 -8.42
C VAL A 407 -20.89 -12.41 -7.93
N VAL A 408 -21.89 -12.93 -7.20
CA VAL A 408 -22.93 -12.12 -6.53
C VAL A 408 -22.55 -11.92 -5.06
N PHE A 409 -22.58 -10.68 -4.59
CA PHE A 409 -22.21 -10.35 -3.21
C PHE A 409 -23.43 -10.28 -2.28
N SER A 410 -23.28 -10.80 -1.06
CA SER A 410 -24.27 -10.68 0.02
C SER A 410 -23.61 -10.31 1.36
N THR A 411 -24.36 -9.64 2.24
CA THR A 411 -23.88 -9.13 3.53
C THR A 411 -24.92 -9.33 4.60
N THR A 412 -24.48 -9.56 5.83
CA THR A 412 -25.32 -9.51 7.03
C THR A 412 -25.40 -8.12 7.66
N ALA A 413 -24.73 -7.10 7.08
CA ALA A 413 -24.75 -5.73 7.57
C ALA A 413 -26.16 -5.09 7.46
N PRO A 414 -26.71 -4.48 8.53
CA PRO A 414 -27.97 -3.73 8.46
C PRO A 414 -27.88 -2.59 7.43
N GLY A 415 -28.82 -2.53 6.48
CA GLY A 415 -28.82 -1.50 5.42
C GLY A 415 -27.67 -1.62 4.42
N GLY A 416 -26.93 -2.74 4.39
CA GLY A 416 -25.76 -2.92 3.53
C GLY A 416 -26.12 -3.05 2.04
N VAL A 417 -25.58 -2.18 1.20
CA VAL A 417 -25.74 -2.21 -0.26
C VAL A 417 -24.38 -2.38 -0.93
N PHE A 418 -24.23 -3.44 -1.72
CA PHE A 418 -23.04 -3.64 -2.56
C PHE A 418 -23.14 -2.87 -3.86
N THR A 419 -22.04 -2.21 -4.21
CA THR A 419 -21.89 -1.55 -5.51
C THR A 419 -20.55 -1.95 -6.12
N PRO A 420 -20.53 -2.70 -7.23
CA PRO A 420 -21.67 -3.32 -7.93
C PRO A 420 -22.23 -4.56 -7.18
N LYS A 421 -23.48 -4.94 -7.46
CA LYS A 421 -24.15 -6.12 -6.85
C LYS A 421 -23.56 -7.45 -7.31
N SER A 422 -22.97 -7.47 -8.51
CA SER A 422 -22.24 -8.59 -9.07
C SER A 422 -21.01 -8.11 -9.84
N VAL A 423 -19.99 -8.94 -9.93
CA VAL A 423 -18.79 -8.70 -10.74
C VAL A 423 -18.48 -9.94 -11.55
N THR A 424 -18.27 -9.76 -12.85
CA THR A 424 -17.82 -10.81 -13.76
C THR A 424 -16.31 -11.01 -13.62
N VAL A 425 -15.91 -12.22 -13.24
CA VAL A 425 -14.52 -12.60 -12.99
C VAL A 425 -13.97 -13.35 -14.19
N LYS A 426 -12.86 -12.87 -14.76
CA LYS A 426 -12.20 -13.49 -15.92
C LYS A 426 -11.40 -14.73 -15.53
N PRO A 427 -11.18 -15.69 -16.45
CA PRO A 427 -10.34 -16.85 -16.21
C PRO A 427 -8.94 -16.46 -15.70
N GLY A 428 -8.45 -17.15 -14.68
CA GLY A 428 -7.14 -16.92 -14.06
C GLY A 428 -7.10 -15.88 -12.94
N ALA A 429 -8.19 -15.16 -12.68
CA ALA A 429 -8.25 -14.22 -11.55
C ALA A 429 -8.30 -14.97 -10.20
N THR A 430 -7.60 -14.42 -9.19
CA THR A 430 -7.48 -15.00 -7.83
C THR A 430 -8.16 -14.16 -6.74
N SER A 431 -8.69 -13.00 -7.08
CA SER A 431 -9.37 -12.11 -6.15
C SER A 431 -10.33 -11.14 -6.84
N VAL A 432 -11.29 -10.60 -6.09
CA VAL A 432 -12.20 -9.55 -6.53
C VAL A 432 -12.38 -8.47 -5.46
N ASP A 433 -12.31 -7.22 -5.86
CA ASP A 433 -12.55 -6.09 -4.97
C ASP A 433 -14.05 -5.85 -4.78
N TYR A 434 -14.46 -5.55 -3.55
CA TYR A 434 -15.83 -5.19 -3.21
C TYR A 434 -15.89 -3.80 -2.59
N THR A 435 -17.04 -3.15 -2.77
CA THR A 435 -17.40 -1.90 -2.09
C THR A 435 -18.77 -2.08 -1.44
N LEU A 436 -18.82 -1.97 -0.12
CA LEU A 436 -20.02 -2.13 0.70
C LEU A 436 -20.39 -0.76 1.30
N ALA A 437 -21.49 -0.17 0.85
CA ALA A 437 -22.10 0.97 1.53
C ALA A 437 -22.97 0.45 2.67
N THR A 438 -22.88 1.06 3.85
CA THR A 438 -23.72 0.73 5.01
C THR A 438 -24.37 2.00 5.54
N ASP A 439 -25.60 1.90 6.04
CA ASP A 439 -26.26 3.00 6.75
C ASP A 439 -25.51 3.38 8.05
N ILE A 440 -25.86 4.54 8.61
CA ILE A 440 -25.30 5.04 9.87
C ILE A 440 -25.64 4.04 10.99
N LEU A 441 -24.62 3.49 11.65
CA LEU A 441 -24.79 2.55 12.75
C LEU A 441 -24.72 3.25 14.11
N ASP A 442 -25.65 2.92 15.00
CA ASP A 442 -25.68 3.38 16.40
C ASP A 442 -24.93 2.45 17.37
N ARG A 443 -24.51 1.26 16.90
CA ARG A 443 -23.78 0.26 17.69
C ARG A 443 -22.83 -0.54 16.80
N PRO A 444 -21.73 -1.11 17.34
CA PRO A 444 -20.85 -1.97 16.58
C PRO A 444 -21.57 -3.26 16.14
N VAL A 445 -21.32 -3.70 14.91
CA VAL A 445 -21.92 -4.91 14.32
C VAL A 445 -20.85 -5.72 13.60
N LYS A 446 -20.82 -7.03 13.84
CA LYS A 446 -20.04 -7.97 13.04
C LYS A 446 -20.83 -8.36 11.80
N ALA A 447 -20.38 -7.92 10.62
CA ALA A 447 -20.97 -8.28 9.34
C ALA A 447 -20.14 -9.38 8.66
N VAL A 448 -20.81 -10.30 7.99
CA VAL A 448 -20.18 -11.33 7.15
C VAL A 448 -20.49 -10.99 5.70
N ILE A 449 -19.43 -10.91 4.89
CA ILE A 449 -19.51 -10.70 3.46
C ILE A 449 -19.25 -12.04 2.77
N GLU A 450 -20.17 -12.43 1.92
CA GLU A 450 -20.10 -13.67 1.15
C GLU A 450 -20.21 -13.37 -0.34
N GLY A 451 -19.45 -14.11 -1.15
CA GLY A 451 -19.63 -14.16 -2.60
C GLY A 451 -20.20 -15.51 -2.99
N LYS A 452 -21.25 -15.55 -3.81
CA LYS A 452 -21.77 -16.77 -4.42
C LYS A 452 -21.45 -16.77 -5.90
N ALA A 453 -20.84 -17.86 -6.37
CA ALA A 453 -20.45 -18.08 -7.75
C ALA A 453 -20.47 -19.58 -8.04
N ASP A 454 -21.06 -19.99 -9.17
CA ASP A 454 -21.18 -21.40 -9.53
C ASP A 454 -19.78 -22.02 -9.76
N GLY A 455 -19.44 -23.04 -8.97
CA GLY A 455 -18.17 -23.76 -9.08
C GLY A 455 -16.94 -23.07 -8.51
N LEU A 456 -17.07 -21.88 -7.90
CA LEU A 456 -15.94 -21.12 -7.32
C LEU A 456 -16.12 -20.91 -5.81
N ALA A 457 -15.24 -21.51 -5.00
CA ALA A 457 -15.28 -21.36 -3.55
C ALA A 457 -14.66 -20.03 -3.09
N ILE A 458 -15.48 -19.20 -2.42
CA ILE A 458 -15.09 -17.89 -1.89
C ILE A 458 -15.10 -17.97 -0.36
N ALA A 459 -13.97 -17.62 0.27
CA ALA A 459 -13.91 -17.56 1.73
C ALA A 459 -14.73 -16.36 2.24
N PRO A 460 -15.65 -16.54 3.21
CA PRO A 460 -16.40 -15.43 3.78
C PRO A 460 -15.46 -14.49 4.54
N VAL A 461 -15.66 -13.18 4.36
CA VAL A 461 -14.88 -12.15 5.05
C VAL A 461 -15.71 -11.54 6.16
N THR A 462 -15.25 -11.64 7.40
CA THR A 462 -15.85 -10.94 8.54
C THR A 462 -15.33 -9.52 8.60
N VAL A 463 -16.25 -8.55 8.63
CA VAL A 463 -15.96 -7.13 8.79
C VAL A 463 -16.60 -6.65 10.09
N ASP A 464 -15.78 -6.12 10.99
CA ASP A 464 -16.23 -5.46 12.21
C ASP A 464 -16.54 -3.99 11.91
N LEU A 465 -17.84 -3.67 11.83
CA LEU A 465 -18.34 -2.31 11.59
C LEU A 465 -18.43 -1.55 12.92
N ARG A 466 -17.76 -0.40 13.04
CA ARG A 466 -17.91 0.49 14.21
C ARG A 466 -19.11 1.42 14.05
N GLU A 467 -19.64 1.86 15.19
CA GLU A 467 -20.66 2.91 15.28
C GLU A 467 -20.17 4.23 14.67
N SER A 468 -21.09 5.09 14.23
CA SER A 468 -20.77 6.37 13.61
C SER A 468 -20.00 7.31 14.55
N TYR A 469 -19.18 8.21 13.99
CA TYR A 469 -18.40 9.16 14.80
C TYR A 469 -19.25 9.99 15.78
N PRO A 470 -20.47 10.48 15.42
CA PRO A 470 -21.34 11.17 16.38
C PRO A 470 -21.80 10.27 17.53
N ALA A 471 -22.07 8.99 17.26
CA ALA A 471 -22.45 8.02 18.30
C ALA A 471 -21.27 7.73 19.25
N GLN A 472 -20.06 7.53 18.70
CA GLN A 472 -18.84 7.40 19.51
C GLN A 472 -18.62 8.62 20.40
N LEU A 473 -18.75 9.83 19.84
CA LEU A 473 -18.57 11.08 20.58
C LEU A 473 -19.58 11.21 21.71
N LYS A 474 -20.87 10.92 21.43
CA LYS A 474 -21.94 10.96 22.43
C LYS A 474 -21.70 9.96 23.55
N ARG A 475 -21.23 8.74 23.24
CA ARG A 475 -20.88 7.71 24.23
C ARG A 475 -19.74 8.15 25.14
N VAL A 476 -18.63 8.64 24.56
CA VAL A 476 -17.47 9.12 25.34
C VAL A 476 -17.87 10.33 26.18
N GLN A 477 -18.66 11.25 25.63
CA GLN A 477 -19.22 12.38 26.38
C GLN A 477 -20.08 11.91 27.56
N GLN A 478 -20.95 10.93 27.36
CA GLN A 478 -21.79 10.36 28.44
C GLN A 478 -20.94 9.71 29.54
N GLN A 479 -19.89 8.98 29.17
CA GLN A 479 -18.94 8.40 30.14
C GLN A 479 -18.20 9.48 30.93
N LEU A 480 -17.74 10.54 30.28
CA LEU A 480 -17.09 11.68 30.93
C LEU A 480 -18.04 12.42 31.89
N MET A 481 -19.30 12.65 31.47
CA MET A 481 -20.30 13.34 32.31
C MET A 481 -20.77 12.47 33.49
N ALA A 482 -20.78 11.15 33.34
CA ALA A 482 -21.11 10.23 34.42
C ALA A 482 -20.07 10.22 35.55
N LEU A 483 -18.86 10.73 35.31
CA LEU A 483 -17.74 10.59 36.23
C LEU A 483 -17.73 11.56 37.42
N LYS A 484 -18.72 12.46 37.57
CA LYS A 484 -18.79 13.49 38.65
C LYS A 484 -17.44 14.22 38.85
N LEU A 485 -16.65 14.38 37.78
CA LEU A 485 -15.39 15.09 37.82
C LEU A 485 -15.64 16.59 37.77
N PRO A 486 -14.73 17.42 38.31
CA PRO A 486 -14.76 18.87 38.15
C PRO A 486 -14.32 19.24 36.73
N ILE A 487 -15.08 18.82 35.72
CA ILE A 487 -14.89 19.15 34.31
C ILE A 487 -16.00 20.10 33.86
N GLY A 488 -15.66 21.03 32.97
CA GLY A 488 -16.57 22.06 32.47
C GLY A 488 -16.44 23.41 33.20
N TRP A 489 -17.09 24.41 32.62
CA TRP A 489 -17.13 25.76 33.16
C TRP A 489 -18.29 25.86 34.17
N VAL A 490 -18.02 25.56 35.44
CA VAL A 490 -19.03 25.70 36.51
C VAL A 490 -19.35 27.20 36.67
N ARG A 491 -20.63 27.57 36.50
CA ARG A 491 -21.16 28.94 36.67
C ARG A 491 -22.11 29.04 37.87
N GLU A 492 -22.02 28.15 38.86
CA GLU A 492 -22.82 28.35 40.06
C GLU A 492 -22.17 29.40 40.96
N PRO A 493 -22.95 30.39 41.46
CA PRO A 493 -22.45 31.32 42.47
C PRO A 493 -21.91 30.50 43.63
N ALA A 494 -20.68 30.77 44.06
CA ALA A 494 -19.97 30.04 45.11
C ALA A 494 -20.76 29.88 46.44
N ALA A 495 -21.89 30.58 46.60
CA ALA A 495 -22.81 30.48 47.73
C ALA A 495 -23.73 29.23 47.72
N GLN A 496 -23.97 28.58 46.58
CA GLN A 496 -24.93 27.46 46.47
C GLN A 496 -24.29 26.11 46.07
N ALA A 497 -23.03 26.10 45.63
CA ALA A 497 -22.32 24.86 45.31
C ALA A 497 -21.95 24.09 46.60
N ASP A 498 -22.24 22.78 46.62
CA ASP A 498 -21.89 21.86 47.70
C ASP A 498 -20.43 22.04 48.14
N GLN A 499 -20.17 21.98 49.46
CA GLN A 499 -18.84 22.20 50.04
C GLN A 499 -17.77 21.25 49.46
N GLU A 500 -18.18 20.07 48.97
CA GLU A 500 -17.34 19.09 48.26
C GLU A 500 -16.95 19.52 46.83
N MET A 501 -17.78 20.32 46.16
CA MET A 501 -17.52 20.88 44.83
C MET A 501 -16.63 22.14 44.87
N ARG A 502 -16.56 22.81 46.03
CA ARG A 502 -15.78 24.05 46.24
C ARG A 502 -14.27 23.84 46.23
N LEU A 503 -13.78 22.60 46.43
CA LEU A 503 -12.35 22.29 46.47
C LEU A 503 -11.65 22.38 45.10
N GLY A 504 -12.41 22.59 44.01
CA GLY A 504 -11.87 22.66 42.66
C GLY A 504 -11.99 24.00 41.94
N ILE A 505 -12.63 24.99 42.56
CA ILE A 505 -12.81 26.32 41.96
C ILE A 505 -11.83 27.25 42.67
N PRO A 506 -10.74 27.68 42.02
CA PRO A 506 -9.87 28.68 42.63
C PRO A 506 -10.67 29.92 42.99
N ASP A 507 -10.42 30.44 44.18
CA ASP A 507 -11.03 31.66 44.71
C ASP A 507 -10.56 32.83 43.83
N TRP A 508 -11.34 33.16 42.78
CA TRP A 508 -11.01 34.17 41.75
C TRP A 508 -10.69 35.54 42.36
N ASP A 509 -11.13 35.76 43.60
CA ASP A 509 -11.02 37.00 44.34
C ASP A 509 -9.66 37.21 45.05
N LYS A 510 -8.75 36.21 45.09
CA LYS A 510 -7.48 36.35 45.83
C LYS A 510 -6.24 36.60 44.98
N ASN A 511 -6.07 35.95 43.82
CA ASN A 511 -4.97 36.19 42.87
C ASN A 511 -5.36 35.74 41.44
N PHE A 512 -6.01 36.61 40.67
CA PHE A 512 -6.46 36.30 39.30
C PHE A 512 -5.36 35.69 38.41
N PHE A 513 -4.15 36.25 38.45
CA PHE A 513 -3.04 35.79 37.60
C PHE A 513 -2.55 34.39 37.97
N ASP A 514 -2.40 34.07 39.25
CA ASP A 514 -1.96 32.74 39.68
C ASP A 514 -2.98 31.69 39.25
N THR A 515 -4.27 31.95 39.49
CA THR A 515 -5.37 31.09 39.10
C THR A 515 -5.40 30.80 37.60
N VAL A 516 -5.24 31.85 36.77
CA VAL A 516 -5.19 31.70 35.31
C VAL A 516 -3.96 30.91 34.88
N TRP A 517 -2.78 31.16 35.47
CA TRP A 517 -1.55 30.43 35.15
C TRP A 517 -1.62 28.95 35.51
N TYR A 518 -2.24 28.59 36.65
CA TYR A 518 -2.44 27.18 37.03
C TYR A 518 -3.34 26.45 36.03
N HIS A 519 -4.45 27.04 35.63
CA HIS A 519 -5.36 26.45 34.62
C HIS A 519 -4.71 26.35 33.25
N LEU A 520 -3.95 27.36 32.82
CA LEU A 520 -3.20 27.32 31.56
C LEU A 520 -2.19 26.17 31.55
N LEU A 521 -1.46 25.96 32.66
CA LEU A 521 -0.51 24.85 32.78
C LEU A 521 -1.23 23.50 32.81
N GLY A 522 -2.34 23.40 33.55
CA GLY A 522 -3.19 22.22 33.60
C GLY A 522 -3.75 21.81 32.23
N TRP A 523 -4.30 22.77 31.47
CA TRP A 523 -4.77 22.54 30.11
C TRP A 523 -3.64 22.19 29.15
N LEU A 524 -2.46 22.81 29.29
CA LEU A 524 -1.31 22.47 28.46
C LEU A 524 -0.86 21.02 28.71
N ILE A 525 -0.79 20.59 29.97
CA ILE A 525 -0.46 19.20 30.33
C ILE A 525 -1.50 18.24 29.75
N THR A 526 -2.80 18.52 29.92
CA THR A 526 -3.87 17.68 29.36
C THR A 526 -3.82 17.64 27.82
N ALA A 527 -3.56 18.77 27.16
CA ALA A 527 -3.47 18.85 25.70
C ALA A 527 -2.29 18.01 25.17
N ILE A 528 -1.11 18.12 25.80
CA ILE A 528 0.06 17.28 25.47
C ILE A 528 -0.27 15.80 25.72
N ALA A 529 -0.85 15.46 26.87
CA ALA A 529 -1.28 14.10 27.20
C ALA A 529 -2.24 13.54 26.14
N ALA A 530 -3.22 14.32 25.69
CA ALA A 530 -4.20 13.91 24.69
C ALA A 530 -3.58 13.65 23.30
N THR A 531 -2.49 14.35 22.94
CA THR A 531 -1.78 14.09 21.68
C THR A 531 -1.07 12.74 21.61
N LEU A 532 -0.77 12.11 22.76
CA LEU A 532 -0.19 10.76 22.81
C LEU A 532 -1.19 9.68 22.33
N GLY A 533 -2.48 10.00 22.35
CA GLY A 533 -3.55 9.14 21.85
C GLY A 533 -4.00 8.07 22.85
N ALA A 534 -5.20 7.55 22.60
CA ALA A 534 -5.82 6.54 23.47
C ALA A 534 -5.01 5.22 23.61
N PRO A 535 -4.32 4.69 22.57
CA PRO A 535 -3.54 3.46 22.70
C PRO A 535 -2.45 3.55 23.78
N PHE A 536 -1.72 4.67 23.83
CA PHE A 536 -0.66 4.90 24.81
C PHE A 536 -1.19 4.84 26.25
N TRP A 537 -2.27 5.57 26.54
CA TRP A 537 -2.84 5.61 27.88
C TRP A 537 -3.52 4.31 28.28
N PHE A 538 -4.05 3.54 27.32
CA PHE A 538 -4.56 2.19 27.58
C PHE A 538 -3.44 1.23 27.99
N ASP A 539 -2.32 1.24 27.28
CA ASP A 539 -1.17 0.42 27.63
C ASP A 539 -0.60 0.80 29.00
N MET A 540 -0.56 2.11 29.30
CA MET A 540 -0.17 2.60 30.62
C MET A 540 -1.15 2.13 31.70
N LEU A 541 -2.46 2.24 31.45
CA LEU A 541 -3.50 1.79 32.38
C LEU A 541 -3.36 0.29 32.67
N ASN A 542 -3.24 -0.54 31.63
CA ASN A 542 -3.07 -1.98 31.78
C ASN A 542 -1.85 -2.34 32.64
N LYS A 543 -0.71 -1.68 32.41
CA LYS A 543 0.52 -1.89 33.18
C LYS A 543 0.34 -1.55 34.65
N VAL A 544 -0.30 -0.41 34.96
CA VAL A 544 -0.50 0.01 36.35
C VAL A 544 -1.54 -0.88 37.05
N MET A 545 -2.60 -1.29 36.33
CA MET A 545 -3.63 -2.18 36.85
C MET A 545 -3.10 -3.59 37.16
N SER A 546 -2.17 -4.13 36.34
CA SER A 546 -1.54 -5.42 36.62
C SER A 546 -0.60 -5.38 37.82
N ILE A 547 0.08 -4.25 38.06
CA ILE A 547 0.88 -4.04 39.28
C ILE A 547 -0.03 -3.98 40.52
N ARG A 548 -1.18 -3.30 40.41
CA ARG A 548 -2.18 -3.23 41.49
C ARG A 548 -2.77 -4.58 41.85
N SER A 549 -3.03 -5.44 40.87
CA SER A 549 -3.56 -6.78 41.11
C SER A 549 -2.51 -7.73 41.68
N ALA A 550 -1.25 -7.64 41.23
CA ALA A 550 -0.12 -8.40 41.78
C ALA A 550 0.19 -8.06 43.25
N GLY A 551 -0.14 -6.84 43.71
CA GLY A 551 0.05 -6.39 45.10
C GLY A 551 -1.01 -6.87 46.09
N LYS A 552 -2.12 -7.49 45.65
CA LYS A 552 -3.09 -8.17 46.52
C LYS A 552 -2.80 -9.67 46.56
N ALA A 553 -1.92 -10.10 47.46
CA ALA A 553 -1.79 -11.53 47.77
C ALA A 553 -3.11 -12.05 48.39
N PRO A 554 -3.60 -13.26 48.05
CA PRO A 554 -4.75 -13.84 48.74
C PRO A 554 -4.41 -14.01 50.23
N GLU A 555 -5.33 -13.71 51.14
CA GLU A 555 -5.25 -14.21 52.50
C GLU A 555 -5.21 -15.74 52.42
N GLU A 556 -4.04 -16.33 52.69
CA GLU A 556 -3.90 -17.77 52.85
C GLU A 556 -4.79 -18.19 54.03
N MET A 557 -5.92 -18.84 53.74
CA MET A 557 -6.59 -19.63 54.77
C MET A 557 -5.57 -20.65 55.30
N PRO A 558 -5.47 -20.85 56.62
CA PRO A 558 -4.56 -21.82 57.17
C PRO A 558 -4.89 -23.18 56.55
N LYS A 559 -3.93 -23.76 55.81
CA LYS A 559 -4.07 -25.10 55.26
C LYS A 559 -4.43 -26.04 56.42
N SER A 560 -5.56 -26.73 56.31
CA SER A 560 -5.89 -27.84 57.20
C SER A 560 -4.70 -28.81 57.22
N PRO A 561 -4.29 -29.34 58.39
CA PRO A 561 -3.12 -30.18 58.49
C PRO A 561 -3.26 -31.36 57.52
N GLU A 562 -2.25 -31.49 56.66
CA GLU A 562 -2.11 -32.59 55.73
C GLU A 562 -2.09 -33.89 56.53
N VAL A 563 -3.03 -34.79 56.26
CA VAL A 563 -3.09 -36.11 56.91
C VAL A 563 -1.88 -36.90 56.44
N VAL A 564 -0.82 -36.88 57.24
CA VAL A 564 0.36 -37.72 57.05
C VAL A 564 -0.10 -39.18 57.11
N GLN A 565 -0.05 -39.88 55.97
CA GLN A 565 -0.30 -41.32 55.96
C GLN A 565 0.79 -42.01 56.78
N ALA A 566 0.38 -42.80 57.78
CA ALA A 566 1.30 -43.53 58.62
C ALA A 566 2.16 -44.50 57.76
N PRO A 567 3.48 -44.60 58.03
CA PRO A 567 4.37 -45.45 57.24
C PRO A 567 3.98 -46.92 57.39
N MET A 568 3.98 -47.63 56.26
CA MET A 568 3.66 -49.06 56.21
C MET A 568 4.74 -49.87 56.93
N ALA A 569 4.33 -50.79 57.82
CA ALA A 569 5.25 -51.72 58.46
C ALA A 569 5.81 -52.73 57.43
N PRO A 570 7.07 -53.21 57.59
CA PRO A 570 7.69 -54.10 56.62
C PRO A 570 6.89 -55.40 56.45
N GLY A 571 6.44 -55.67 55.23
CA GLY A 571 5.73 -56.91 54.87
C GLY A 571 4.23 -56.77 54.61
N GLN A 572 3.61 -55.60 54.81
CA GLN A 572 2.19 -55.40 54.45
C GLN A 572 2.03 -54.88 53.02
N SER A 573 1.07 -55.45 52.28
CA SER A 573 0.70 -54.96 50.95
C SER A 573 -0.24 -53.74 51.05
N ALA A 574 -0.19 -52.83 50.07
CA ALA A 574 -1.00 -51.60 50.07
C ALA A 574 -2.51 -51.86 50.16
N ALA A 575 -2.96 -53.02 49.67
CA ALA A 575 -4.35 -53.46 49.73
C ALA A 575 -4.81 -53.83 51.15
N GLU A 576 -3.93 -54.39 51.99
CA GLU A 576 -4.24 -54.71 53.39
C GLU A 576 -4.32 -53.45 54.25
N ALA A 577 -3.42 -52.49 54.04
CA ALA A 577 -3.45 -51.21 54.75
C ALA A 577 -4.75 -50.44 54.49
N SER A 578 -5.24 -50.47 53.24
CA SER A 578 -6.51 -49.83 52.86
C SER A 578 -7.74 -50.55 53.41
N ARG A 579 -7.72 -51.89 53.49
CA ARG A 579 -8.81 -52.66 54.12
C ARG A 579 -8.91 -52.41 55.63
N MET A 580 -7.77 -52.33 56.32
CA MET A 580 -7.74 -52.03 57.76
C MET A 580 -8.22 -50.60 58.05
N ALA A 581 -7.81 -49.61 57.24
CA ALA A 581 -8.28 -48.23 57.38
C ALA A 581 -9.81 -48.08 57.20
N ALA A 582 -10.44 -48.94 56.40
CA ALA A 582 -11.90 -48.96 56.23
C ALA A 582 -12.64 -49.59 57.44
N LEU A 583 -11.99 -50.50 58.18
CA LEU A 583 -12.56 -51.14 59.37
C LEU A 583 -12.59 -50.21 60.59
N PHE A 584 -11.65 -49.26 60.69
CA PHE A 584 -11.60 -48.25 61.77
C PHE A 584 -12.51 -47.03 61.53
N LYS A 585 -13.21 -46.98 60.39
CA LYS A 585 -14.08 -45.85 60.02
C LYS A 585 -15.58 -46.11 60.27
N LYS A 586 -15.90 -47.11 61.10
CA LYS A 586 -17.26 -47.42 61.54
C LYS A 586 -17.47 -47.08 63.00
#